data_AF-A0A968WW65-F1
#
_entry.id   AF-A0A968WW65-F1
#
_cell.length_a   1.000
_cell.length_b   1.000
_cell.length_c   1.000
_cell.angle_alpha   90.00
_cell.angle_beta   90.00
_cell.angle_gamma   90.00
#
_symmetry.space_group_name_H-M   'P 1'
#
loop_
_entity.id
_entity.type
_entity.pdbx_description
1 polymer ?
#
loop_
_entity_poly.entity_id
_entity_poly.type
_entity_poly.pdbx_seq_one_letter_code
_entity_poly.pdbx_strand_id
1 'polypeptide(L)'
;MEKAQAASEKATTEEKAMLWRRVIEIGGSRAPARAFRNLADAYIALGDFRSAEAVVRQGHQFHPKDASLEERFGRIAFAEGFSEKAVQLWMQLIERYPEVNCAWIYRKIGTALSSEGLMHRAEKVLKEGLEKYPNDELMIKAHAKALTLANASAVITEASEAKSLLGNIKIGTLSLPIMLDESNQHLLEILGFEKCIAPLNDLVSAEEVDIFGNWGDENRKANRFARQLATEKNKPLLFIDYGFITSSSDFYIP
;
A
#
# COMPACT_ATOMS: atom_id res chain seq x y z
N MET A 1 10.14 4.77 25.93
CA MET A 1 8.72 4.49 26.22
C MET A 1 8.09 3.66 25.09
N GLU A 2 8.29 4.04 23.83
CA GLU A 2 7.77 3.35 22.64
C GLU A 2 8.11 1.84 22.55
N LYS A 3 9.35 1.43 22.84
CA LYS A 3 9.73 0.00 22.88
C LYS A 3 8.99 -0.82 23.94
N ALA A 4 8.67 -0.23 25.09
CA ALA A 4 7.94 -0.90 26.17
C ALA A 4 6.44 -1.03 25.83
N GLN A 5 5.89 -0.01 25.15
CA GLN A 5 4.52 -0.04 24.65
C GLN A 5 4.36 -1.08 23.54
N ALA A 6 5.27 -1.11 22.55
CA ALA A 6 5.25 -2.10 21.48
C ALA A 6 5.39 -3.54 22.01
N ALA A 7 6.25 -3.75 23.02
CA ALA A 7 6.38 -5.05 23.68
C ALA A 7 5.11 -5.47 24.42
N SER A 8 4.45 -4.52 25.12
CA SER A 8 3.18 -4.75 25.78
C SER A 8 2.05 -5.06 24.79
N GLU A 9 1.96 -4.31 23.70
CA GLU A 9 0.97 -4.52 22.64
C GLU A 9 1.16 -5.88 21.96
N LYS A 10 2.41 -6.27 21.70
CA LYS A 10 2.73 -7.60 21.18
C LYS A 10 2.27 -8.70 22.14
N ALA A 11 2.60 -8.61 23.43
CA ALA A 11 2.19 -9.59 24.44
C ALA A 11 0.66 -9.72 24.52
N THR A 12 -0.07 -8.61 24.54
CA THR A 12 -1.55 -8.66 24.55
C THR A 12 -2.13 -9.26 23.27
N THR A 13 -1.44 -9.13 22.14
CA THR A 13 -1.86 -9.72 20.86
C THR A 13 -1.62 -11.23 20.84
N GLU A 14 -0.50 -11.69 21.40
CA GLU A 14 -0.20 -13.10 21.59
C GLU A 14 -1.22 -13.78 22.52
N GLU A 15 -1.59 -13.13 23.63
CA GLU A 15 -2.64 -13.62 24.54
C GLU A 15 -4.00 -13.76 23.83
N LYS A 16 -4.39 -12.75 23.04
CA LYS A 16 -5.61 -12.80 22.22
C LYS A 16 -5.57 -13.94 21.21
N ALA A 17 -4.43 -14.15 20.55
CA ALA A 17 -4.25 -15.27 19.62
C ALA A 17 -4.42 -16.62 20.33
N MET A 18 -3.85 -16.79 21.52
CA MET A 18 -4.03 -18.02 22.30
C MET A 18 -5.50 -18.26 22.67
N LEU A 19 -6.23 -17.23 23.08
CA LEU A 19 -7.65 -17.35 23.42
C LEU A 19 -8.48 -17.82 22.22
N TRP A 20 -8.31 -17.19 21.04
CA TRP A 20 -9.06 -17.58 19.85
C TRP A 20 -8.67 -18.95 19.31
N ARG A 21 -7.38 -19.31 19.40
CA ARG A 21 -6.91 -20.66 19.09
C ARG A 21 -7.62 -21.69 19.98
N ARG A 22 -7.74 -21.42 21.28
CA ARG A 22 -8.43 -22.32 22.20
C ARG A 22 -9.91 -22.48 21.87
N VAL A 23 -10.58 -21.41 21.46
CA VAL A 23 -11.98 -21.46 20.99
C VAL A 23 -12.12 -22.38 19.77
N ILE A 24 -11.18 -22.30 18.82
CA ILE A 24 -11.17 -23.15 17.63
C ILE A 24 -10.87 -24.61 17.99
N GLU A 25 -9.91 -24.86 18.88
CA GLU A 25 -9.58 -26.22 19.35
C GLU A 25 -10.76 -26.92 20.02
N ILE A 26 -11.47 -26.20 20.92
CA ILE A 26 -12.64 -26.75 21.63
C ILE A 26 -13.82 -26.92 20.67
N GLY A 27 -14.05 -25.96 19.78
CA GLY A 27 -15.19 -25.96 18.88
C GLY A 27 -15.02 -26.84 17.64
N GLY A 28 -13.78 -27.14 17.22
CA GLY A 28 -13.47 -27.84 15.98
C GLY A 28 -14.17 -27.19 14.77
N SER A 29 -14.84 -28.01 13.95
CA SER A 29 -15.63 -27.54 12.81
C SER A 29 -16.86 -26.70 13.19
N ARG A 30 -17.30 -26.73 14.45
CA ARG A 30 -18.41 -25.91 14.97
C ARG A 30 -17.96 -24.57 15.55
N ALA A 31 -16.66 -24.31 15.62
CA ALA A 31 -16.15 -23.02 16.06
C ALA A 31 -16.74 -21.91 15.17
N PRO A 32 -17.20 -20.78 15.75
CA PRO A 32 -17.86 -19.75 14.97
C PRO A 32 -16.86 -19.07 14.04
N ALA A 33 -17.28 -18.65 12.84
CA ALA A 33 -16.42 -17.98 11.87
C ALA A 33 -15.61 -16.83 12.50
N ARG A 34 -16.22 -16.05 13.41
CA ARG A 34 -15.57 -14.96 14.15
C ARG A 34 -14.29 -15.37 14.89
N ALA A 35 -14.17 -16.62 15.34
CA ALA A 35 -12.97 -17.11 16.01
C ALA A 35 -11.79 -17.22 15.04
N PHE A 36 -12.02 -17.81 13.86
CA PHE A 36 -11.02 -17.86 12.78
C PHE A 36 -10.62 -16.46 12.32
N ARG A 37 -11.64 -15.61 12.12
CA ARG A 37 -11.48 -14.20 11.77
C ARG A 37 -10.55 -13.45 12.74
N ASN A 38 -10.82 -13.57 14.04
CA ASN A 38 -10.05 -12.86 15.07
C ASN A 38 -8.66 -13.45 15.31
N LEU A 39 -8.50 -14.77 15.18
CA LEU A 39 -7.18 -15.40 15.26
C LEU A 39 -6.30 -15.00 14.07
N ALA A 40 -6.85 -14.97 12.86
CA ALA A 40 -6.15 -14.47 11.68
C ALA A 40 -5.72 -13.00 11.85
N ASP A 41 -6.63 -12.15 12.33
CA ASP A 41 -6.33 -10.74 12.59
C ASP A 41 -5.23 -10.55 13.64
N ALA A 42 -5.15 -11.41 14.66
CA ALA A 42 -4.06 -11.41 15.64
C ALA A 42 -2.72 -11.83 15.00
N TYR A 43 -2.70 -12.87 14.17
CA TYR A 43 -1.49 -13.28 13.46
C TYR A 43 -1.00 -12.22 12.45
N ILE A 44 -1.91 -11.54 11.76
CA ILE A 44 -1.57 -10.39 10.89
C ILE A 44 -0.86 -9.30 11.70
N ALA A 45 -1.37 -8.96 12.89
CA ALA A 45 -0.77 -7.96 13.76
C ALA A 45 0.61 -8.37 14.30
N LEU A 46 0.85 -9.67 14.44
CA LEU A 46 2.15 -10.24 14.83
C LEU A 46 3.14 -10.36 13.65
N GLY A 47 2.69 -10.10 12.42
CA GLY A 47 3.48 -10.34 11.19
C GLY A 47 3.62 -11.82 10.83
N ASP A 48 2.90 -12.73 11.48
CA ASP A 48 2.89 -14.16 11.16
C ASP A 48 1.83 -14.45 10.09
N PHE A 49 2.12 -14.00 8.87
CA PHE A 49 1.19 -14.09 7.75
C PHE A 49 0.92 -15.54 7.33
N ARG A 50 1.89 -16.43 7.52
CA ARG A 50 1.73 -17.87 7.25
C ARG A 50 0.68 -18.49 8.17
N SER A 51 0.76 -18.23 9.48
CA SER A 51 -0.25 -18.72 10.42
C SER A 51 -1.60 -18.05 10.19
N ALA A 52 -1.63 -16.76 9.85
CA ALA A 52 -2.86 -16.07 9.47
C ALA A 52 -3.56 -16.77 8.30
N GLU A 53 -2.82 -17.06 7.22
CA GLU A 53 -3.35 -17.72 6.03
C GLU A 53 -3.87 -19.12 6.34
N ALA A 54 -3.14 -19.91 7.13
CA ALA A 54 -3.56 -21.25 7.54
C ALA A 54 -4.90 -21.22 8.29
N VAL A 55 -5.08 -20.26 9.20
CA VAL A 55 -6.34 -20.09 9.96
C VAL A 55 -7.48 -19.65 9.07
N VAL A 56 -7.25 -18.71 8.14
CA VAL A 56 -8.29 -18.27 7.20
C VAL A 56 -8.71 -19.42 6.30
N ARG A 57 -7.76 -20.21 5.78
CA ARG A 57 -8.06 -21.41 4.98
C ARG A 57 -8.89 -22.43 5.77
N GLN A 58 -8.49 -22.73 7.00
CA GLN A 58 -9.24 -23.64 7.87
C GLN A 58 -10.66 -23.12 8.14
N GLY A 59 -10.80 -21.84 8.49
CA GLY A 59 -12.11 -21.26 8.72
C GLY A 59 -12.98 -21.27 7.47
N HIS A 60 -12.41 -21.03 6.29
CA HIS A 60 -13.14 -20.99 5.02
C HIS A 60 -13.64 -22.38 4.63
N GLN A 61 -12.91 -23.45 4.98
CA GLN A 61 -13.39 -24.83 4.84
C GLN A 61 -14.66 -25.08 5.68
N PHE A 62 -14.74 -24.53 6.90
CA PHE A 62 -15.91 -24.70 7.78
C PHE A 62 -17.03 -23.67 7.51
N HIS A 63 -16.70 -22.49 6.99
CA HIS A 63 -17.60 -21.36 6.76
C HIS A 63 -17.44 -20.78 5.34
N PRO A 64 -17.71 -21.54 4.27
CA PRO A 64 -17.39 -21.16 2.89
C PRO A 64 -18.21 -19.98 2.34
N LYS A 65 -19.25 -19.54 3.05
CA LYS A 65 -20.11 -18.39 2.66
C LYS A 65 -19.82 -17.12 3.46
N ASP A 66 -18.82 -17.14 4.35
CA ASP A 66 -18.48 -15.97 5.16
C ASP A 66 -17.53 -15.05 4.38
N ALA A 67 -18.10 -14.04 3.72
CA ALA A 67 -17.34 -13.04 2.98
C ALA A 67 -16.36 -12.25 3.86
N SER A 68 -16.66 -12.08 5.15
CA SER A 68 -15.73 -11.42 6.09
C SER A 68 -14.50 -12.28 6.34
N LEU A 69 -14.61 -13.60 6.30
CA LEU A 69 -13.47 -14.48 6.43
C LEU A 69 -12.62 -14.50 5.16
N GLU A 70 -13.25 -14.55 3.99
CA GLU A 70 -12.54 -14.51 2.71
C GLU A 70 -11.81 -13.17 2.47
N GLU A 71 -12.37 -12.06 2.94
CA GLU A 71 -11.71 -10.74 2.93
C GLU A 71 -10.34 -10.74 3.60
N ARG A 72 -10.08 -11.65 4.55
CA ARG A 72 -8.77 -11.72 5.22
C ARG A 72 -7.66 -12.18 4.31
N PHE A 73 -7.95 -12.91 3.22
CA PHE A 73 -6.90 -13.21 2.23
C PHE A 73 -6.32 -11.92 1.63
N GLY A 74 -7.18 -10.96 1.27
CA GLY A 74 -6.73 -9.65 0.81
C GLY A 74 -6.02 -8.86 1.92
N ARG A 75 -6.53 -8.90 3.16
CA ARG A 75 -5.88 -8.23 4.30
C ARG A 75 -4.49 -8.78 4.63
N ILE A 76 -4.29 -10.10 4.52
CA ILE A 76 -2.99 -10.75 4.69
C ILE A 76 -2.05 -10.28 3.59
N ALA A 77 -2.48 -10.35 2.33
CA ALA A 77 -1.66 -9.88 1.20
C ALA A 77 -1.27 -8.41 1.35
N PHE A 78 -2.19 -7.56 1.80
CA PHE A 78 -1.92 -6.14 2.04
C PHE A 78 -0.87 -5.95 3.14
N ALA A 79 -1.01 -6.67 4.27
CA ALA A 79 -0.08 -6.59 5.39
C ALA A 79 1.32 -7.17 5.08
N GLU A 80 1.40 -8.18 4.20
CA GLU A 80 2.66 -8.68 3.63
C GLU A 80 3.34 -7.64 2.71
N GLY A 81 2.55 -6.69 2.22
CA GLY A 81 2.98 -5.64 1.30
C GLY A 81 2.69 -5.95 -0.17
N PHE A 82 1.87 -6.95 -0.48
CA PHE A 82 1.38 -7.27 -1.82
C PHE A 82 0.03 -6.58 -2.09
N SER A 83 0.04 -5.27 -2.20
CA SER A 83 -1.19 -4.48 -2.23
C SER A 83 -2.01 -4.64 -3.51
N GLU A 84 -1.36 -4.80 -4.66
CA GLU A 84 -2.08 -5.10 -5.89
C GLU A 84 -2.83 -6.44 -5.78
N LYS A 85 -2.15 -7.46 -5.23
CA LYS A 85 -2.77 -8.75 -4.94
C LYS A 85 -3.93 -8.62 -3.94
N ALA A 86 -3.79 -7.76 -2.92
CA ALA A 86 -4.87 -7.50 -1.97
C ALA A 86 -6.10 -6.90 -2.65
N VAL A 87 -5.91 -5.88 -3.50
CA VAL A 87 -6.99 -5.24 -4.27
C VAL A 87 -7.66 -6.25 -5.19
N GLN A 88 -6.89 -7.09 -5.89
CA GLN A 88 -7.43 -8.15 -6.74
C GLN A 88 -8.29 -9.15 -5.95
N LEU A 89 -7.80 -9.62 -4.79
CA LEU A 89 -8.54 -10.54 -3.93
C LEU A 89 -9.85 -9.93 -3.43
N TRP A 90 -9.84 -8.66 -3.04
CA TRP A 90 -11.04 -7.94 -2.60
C TRP A 90 -12.02 -7.66 -3.74
N MET A 91 -11.55 -7.37 -4.95
CA MET A 91 -12.41 -7.22 -6.13
C MET A 91 -13.07 -8.54 -6.52
N GLN A 92 -12.31 -9.65 -6.55
CA GLN A 92 -12.86 -10.99 -6.79
C GLN A 92 -13.91 -11.38 -5.74
N LEU A 93 -13.73 -10.95 -4.49
CA LEU A 93 -14.72 -11.15 -3.44
C LEU A 93 -16.04 -10.42 -3.75
N ILE A 94 -15.98 -9.18 -4.22
CA ILE A 94 -17.17 -8.41 -4.63
C ILE A 94 -17.90 -9.13 -5.77
N GLU A 95 -17.16 -9.63 -6.77
CA GLU A 95 -17.74 -10.36 -7.91
C GLU A 95 -18.39 -11.69 -7.50
N ARG A 96 -17.81 -12.38 -6.52
CA ARG A 96 -18.30 -13.68 -6.03
C ARG A 96 -19.56 -13.56 -5.17
N TYR A 97 -19.75 -12.43 -4.49
CA TYR A 97 -20.88 -12.18 -3.61
C TYR A 97 -21.68 -10.94 -4.03
N PRO A 98 -22.28 -10.92 -5.24
CA PRO A 98 -22.98 -9.74 -5.75
C PRO A 98 -24.23 -9.38 -4.92
N GLU A 99 -24.84 -10.39 -4.27
CA GLU A 99 -26.02 -10.23 -3.41
C GLU A 99 -25.70 -9.70 -2.00
N VAL A 100 -24.43 -9.71 -1.60
CA VAL A 100 -24.01 -9.18 -0.31
C VAL A 100 -23.70 -7.69 -0.48
N ASN A 101 -24.20 -6.86 0.44
CA ASN A 101 -23.79 -5.46 0.48
C ASN A 101 -22.28 -5.39 0.76
N CYS A 102 -21.50 -5.12 -0.30
CA CYS A 102 -20.05 -5.07 -0.28
C CYS A 102 -19.51 -3.64 -0.20
N ALA A 103 -20.33 -2.63 0.17
CA ALA A 103 -19.87 -1.24 0.31
C ALA A 103 -18.64 -1.13 1.24
N TRP A 104 -18.58 -1.95 2.29
CA TRP A 104 -17.44 -2.00 3.19
C TRP A 104 -16.14 -2.51 2.54
N ILE A 105 -16.22 -3.35 1.50
CA ILE A 105 -15.04 -3.81 0.73
C ILE A 105 -14.51 -2.69 -0.16
N TYR A 106 -15.37 -1.98 -0.89
CA TYR A 106 -14.95 -0.81 -1.68
C TYR A 106 -14.23 0.22 -0.81
N ARG A 107 -14.77 0.51 0.39
CA ARG A 107 -14.10 1.41 1.35
C ARG A 107 -12.75 0.88 1.81
N LYS A 108 -12.59 -0.43 1.99
CA LYS A 108 -11.31 -1.06 2.33
C LYS A 108 -10.30 -0.92 1.21
N ILE A 109 -10.69 -1.22 -0.03
CA ILE A 109 -9.83 -1.04 -1.21
C ILE A 109 -9.42 0.43 -1.33
N GLY A 110 -10.36 1.37 -1.24
CA GLY A 110 -10.09 2.80 -1.28
C GLY A 110 -9.12 3.24 -0.17
N THR A 111 -9.34 2.77 1.06
CA THR A 111 -8.44 3.08 2.20
C THR A 111 -7.04 2.52 1.98
N ALA A 112 -6.93 1.28 1.51
CA ALA A 112 -5.66 0.64 1.20
C ALA A 112 -4.90 1.40 0.11
N LEU A 113 -5.57 1.73 -1.00
CA LEU A 113 -4.97 2.51 -2.09
C LEU A 113 -4.56 3.91 -1.63
N SER A 114 -5.39 4.60 -0.84
CA SER A 114 -5.04 5.89 -0.27
C SER A 114 -3.82 5.80 0.67
N SER A 115 -3.71 4.76 1.50
CA SER A 115 -2.51 4.60 2.34
C SER A 115 -1.23 4.35 1.54
N GLU A 116 -1.35 3.93 0.28
CA GLU A 116 -0.21 3.79 -0.65
C GLU A 116 0.04 5.01 -1.54
N GLY A 117 -0.63 6.14 -1.27
CA GLY A 117 -0.54 7.34 -2.09
C GLY A 117 -1.24 7.24 -3.46
N LEU A 118 -1.96 6.14 -3.74
CA LEU A 118 -2.63 5.90 -5.03
C LEU A 118 -4.00 6.58 -5.09
N MET A 119 -4.05 7.90 -4.94
CA MET A 119 -5.29 8.65 -4.73
C MET A 119 -6.26 8.58 -5.91
N HIS A 120 -5.78 8.64 -7.14
CA HIS A 120 -6.64 8.49 -8.33
C HIS A 120 -7.27 7.09 -8.43
N ARG A 121 -6.50 6.04 -8.11
CA ARG A 121 -7.05 4.67 -8.09
C ARG A 121 -8.06 4.50 -6.95
N ALA A 122 -7.76 5.07 -5.79
CA ALA A 122 -8.67 5.07 -4.64
C ALA A 122 -9.99 5.77 -4.98
N GLU A 123 -9.93 6.95 -5.59
CA GLU A 123 -11.11 7.71 -6.05
C GLU A 123 -11.94 6.89 -7.02
N LYS A 124 -11.31 6.30 -8.04
CA LYS A 124 -12.01 5.48 -9.04
C LYS A 124 -12.78 4.31 -8.40
N VAL A 125 -12.12 3.55 -7.52
CA VAL A 125 -12.78 2.41 -6.85
C VAL A 125 -13.92 2.88 -5.94
N LEU A 126 -13.72 3.96 -5.20
CA LEU A 126 -14.76 4.51 -4.32
C LEU A 126 -15.94 5.08 -5.10
N LYS A 127 -15.69 5.65 -6.29
CA LYS A 127 -16.72 6.10 -7.22
C LYS A 127 -17.55 4.94 -7.74
N GLU A 128 -16.92 3.85 -8.20
CA GLU A 128 -17.62 2.62 -8.61
C GLU A 128 -18.45 2.04 -7.45
N GLY A 129 -17.92 2.09 -6.22
CA GLY A 129 -18.65 1.70 -5.01
C GLY A 129 -19.85 2.60 -4.72
N LEU A 130 -19.73 3.90 -4.93
CA LEU A 130 -20.80 4.88 -4.73
C LEU A 130 -21.90 4.75 -5.79
N GLU A 131 -21.54 4.45 -7.04
CA GLU A 131 -22.52 4.16 -8.11
C GLU A 131 -23.40 2.95 -7.74
N LYS A 132 -22.83 1.93 -7.09
CA LYS A 132 -23.57 0.75 -6.62
C LYS A 132 -24.31 0.99 -5.30
N TYR A 133 -23.75 1.81 -4.42
CA TYR A 133 -24.27 2.07 -3.08
C TYR A 133 -24.40 3.58 -2.82
N PRO A 134 -25.31 4.29 -3.53
CA PRO A 134 -25.35 5.76 -3.54
C PRO A 134 -25.74 6.38 -2.19
N ASN A 135 -26.38 5.62 -1.31
CA ASN A 135 -26.84 6.08 -0.01
C ASN A 135 -25.91 5.68 1.15
N ASP A 136 -24.76 5.05 0.88
CA ASP A 136 -23.80 4.69 1.94
C ASP A 136 -23.01 5.93 2.38
N GLU A 137 -23.36 6.48 3.55
CA GLU A 137 -22.75 7.70 4.08
C GLU A 137 -21.23 7.57 4.28
N LEU A 138 -20.75 6.38 4.65
CA LEU A 138 -19.33 6.13 4.84
C LEU A 138 -18.58 6.12 3.49
N MET A 139 -19.22 5.62 2.43
CA MET A 139 -18.69 5.65 1.07
C MET A 139 -18.60 7.08 0.56
N ILE A 140 -19.66 7.88 0.75
CA ILE A 140 -19.68 9.30 0.36
C ILE A 140 -18.51 10.04 1.01
N LYS A 141 -18.30 9.85 2.33
CA LYS A 141 -17.18 10.46 3.05
C LYS A 141 -15.83 9.97 2.53
N ALA A 142 -15.69 8.67 2.28
CA ALA A 142 -14.45 8.09 1.76
C ALA A 142 -14.12 8.60 0.36
N HIS A 143 -15.11 8.63 -0.54
CA HIS A 143 -14.98 9.15 -1.91
C HIS A 143 -14.64 10.64 -1.90
N ALA A 144 -15.36 11.46 -1.12
CA ALA A 144 -15.05 12.89 -1.00
C ALA A 144 -13.62 13.13 -0.53
N LYS A 145 -13.14 12.37 0.47
CA LYS A 145 -11.75 12.44 0.93
C LYS A 145 -10.77 12.00 -0.16
N ALA A 146 -11.05 10.92 -0.88
CA ALA A 146 -10.18 10.45 -1.95
C ALA A 146 -10.15 11.43 -3.12
N LEU A 147 -11.27 12.08 -3.45
CA LEU A 147 -11.37 13.09 -4.50
C LEU A 147 -10.59 14.35 -4.16
N THR A 148 -10.67 14.85 -2.92
CA THR A 148 -9.88 16.02 -2.51
C THR A 148 -8.39 15.73 -2.57
N LEU A 149 -7.97 14.54 -2.10
CA LEU A 149 -6.58 14.11 -2.17
C LEU A 149 -6.12 13.84 -3.61
N ALA A 150 -6.99 13.29 -4.46
CA ALA A 150 -6.70 13.03 -5.87
C ALA A 150 -6.54 14.34 -6.66
N ASN A 151 -7.34 15.36 -6.37
CA ASN A 151 -7.20 16.67 -6.99
C ASN A 151 -5.93 17.40 -6.53
N ALA A 152 -5.55 17.23 -5.25
CA ALA A 152 -4.26 17.71 -4.75
C ALA A 152 -3.09 16.96 -5.42
N SER A 153 -3.24 15.65 -5.65
CA SER A 153 -2.23 14.84 -6.36
C SER A 153 -2.26 14.97 -7.87
N ALA A 154 -3.30 15.52 -8.49
CA ALA A 154 -3.31 15.75 -9.92
C ALA A 154 -2.24 16.78 -10.33
N VAL A 155 -1.86 17.67 -9.41
CA VAL A 155 -0.73 18.62 -9.56
C VAL A 155 0.63 17.89 -9.56
N ILE A 156 0.67 16.61 -9.19
CA ILE A 156 1.89 15.85 -8.91
C ILE A 156 2.36 15.00 -10.11
N THR A 157 1.59 14.85 -11.20
CA THR A 157 1.94 13.85 -12.24
C THR A 157 1.60 14.25 -13.68
N GLU A 158 2.62 14.68 -14.42
CA GLU A 158 2.97 14.19 -15.76
C GLU A 158 4.50 14.36 -15.98
N ALA A 159 5.17 13.39 -16.62
CA ALA A 159 6.63 13.44 -16.87
C ALA A 159 7.08 14.68 -17.67
N SER A 160 6.16 15.25 -18.47
CA SER A 160 6.31 16.51 -19.20
C SER A 160 6.32 17.73 -18.25
N GLU A 161 5.41 17.79 -17.28
CA GLU A 161 5.36 18.82 -16.25
C GLU A 161 6.53 18.69 -15.28
N ALA A 162 6.95 17.46 -14.97
CA ALA A 162 8.13 17.22 -14.16
C ALA A 162 9.40 17.78 -14.84
N LYS A 163 9.58 17.59 -16.15
CA LYS A 163 10.67 18.24 -16.90
C LYS A 163 10.60 19.77 -16.86
N SER A 164 9.39 20.35 -16.89
CA SER A 164 9.16 21.79 -16.77
C SER A 164 9.50 22.32 -15.36
N LEU A 165 9.08 21.60 -14.31
CA LEU A 165 9.42 21.88 -12.91
C LEU A 165 10.93 21.77 -12.68
N LEU A 166 11.57 20.72 -13.20
CA LEU A 166 13.02 20.48 -13.12
C LEU A 166 13.82 21.55 -13.86
N GLY A 167 13.32 22.06 -14.99
CA GLY A 167 13.95 23.16 -15.73
C GLY A 167 14.12 24.45 -14.90
N ASN A 168 13.31 24.62 -13.85
CA ASN A 168 13.40 25.74 -12.91
C ASN A 168 14.28 25.43 -11.67
N ILE A 169 14.62 24.16 -11.43
CA ILE A 169 15.40 23.72 -10.27
C ILE A 169 16.83 23.44 -10.73
N LYS A 170 17.67 24.49 -10.75
CA LYS A 170 19.11 24.35 -11.07
C LYS A 170 19.94 23.78 -9.91
N ILE A 171 19.48 23.96 -8.67
CA ILE A 171 20.00 23.41 -7.41
C ILE A 171 18.77 23.16 -6.51
N GLY A 172 18.50 21.93 -6.08
CA GLY A 172 17.32 21.60 -5.26
C GLY A 172 17.37 20.19 -4.68
N THR A 173 16.38 19.82 -3.86
CA THR A 173 16.43 18.55 -3.11
C THR A 173 15.45 17.52 -3.68
N LEU A 174 15.98 16.48 -4.33
CA LEU A 174 15.23 15.28 -4.72
C LEU A 174 15.50 14.16 -3.72
N SER A 175 14.45 13.62 -3.09
CA SER A 175 14.58 12.42 -2.26
C SER A 175 14.23 11.16 -3.07
N LEU A 176 15.18 10.22 -3.15
CA LEU A 176 14.99 8.93 -3.83
C LEU A 176 14.92 7.78 -2.81
N PRO A 177 14.21 6.69 -3.13
CA PRO A 177 14.05 5.54 -2.23
C PRO A 177 15.29 4.64 -2.19
N ILE A 178 16.35 4.98 -2.95
CA ILE A 178 17.54 4.17 -3.17
C ILE A 178 18.77 5.09 -3.09
N MET A 179 19.88 4.56 -2.56
CA MET A 179 21.18 5.21 -2.67
C MET A 179 21.66 5.18 -4.12
N LEU A 180 22.36 6.23 -4.56
CA LEU A 180 23.06 6.22 -5.84
C LEU A 180 24.14 5.13 -5.80
N ASP A 181 23.91 4.02 -6.51
CA ASP A 181 24.89 2.98 -6.79
C ASP A 181 25.22 2.96 -8.29
N GLU A 182 26.03 2.00 -8.73
CA GLU A 182 26.42 1.87 -10.15
C GLU A 182 25.22 1.80 -11.11
N SER A 183 24.06 1.30 -10.66
CA SER A 183 22.85 1.19 -11.48
C SER A 183 22.14 2.54 -11.72
N ASN A 184 22.50 3.57 -10.95
CA ASN A 184 21.82 4.88 -10.93
C ASN A 184 22.79 6.07 -11.00
N GLN A 185 24.08 5.82 -11.27
CA GLN A 185 25.14 6.82 -11.24
C GLN A 185 24.93 8.01 -12.19
N HIS A 186 24.18 7.81 -13.29
CA HIS A 186 23.88 8.84 -14.29
C HIS A 186 22.63 9.68 -13.96
N LEU A 187 21.93 9.43 -12.85
CA LEU A 187 20.69 10.14 -12.52
C LEU A 187 20.87 11.66 -12.44
N LEU A 188 21.96 12.12 -11.84
CA LEU A 188 22.27 13.55 -11.76
C LEU A 188 22.43 14.18 -13.16
N GLU A 189 23.07 13.47 -14.08
CA GLU A 189 23.29 13.91 -15.46
C GLU A 189 21.98 13.90 -16.26
N ILE A 190 21.18 12.84 -16.14
CA ILE A 190 19.88 12.69 -16.81
C ILE A 190 18.91 13.79 -16.39
N LEU A 191 18.88 14.12 -15.10
CA LEU A 191 18.00 15.15 -14.54
C LEU A 191 18.61 16.55 -14.62
N GLY A 192 19.89 16.68 -14.97
CA GLY A 192 20.59 17.96 -15.09
C GLY A 192 20.85 18.66 -13.75
N PHE A 193 20.97 17.90 -12.65
CA PHE A 193 21.20 18.46 -11.32
C PHE A 193 22.67 18.78 -11.09
N GLU A 194 22.97 20.03 -10.71
CA GLU A 194 24.33 20.44 -10.32
C GLU A 194 24.69 19.94 -8.90
N LYS A 195 23.71 19.90 -7.98
CA LYS A 195 23.85 19.39 -6.59
C LYS A 195 22.53 18.85 -6.02
N CYS A 196 22.66 17.68 -5.38
CA CYS A 196 21.77 17.00 -4.41
C CYS A 196 20.68 16.03 -4.92
N ILE A 197 20.92 14.74 -4.63
CA ILE A 197 19.94 13.65 -4.50
C ILE A 197 20.19 13.05 -3.11
N ALA A 198 19.17 12.94 -2.27
CA ALA A 198 19.28 12.34 -0.95
C ALA A 198 18.53 10.99 -0.91
N PRO A 199 19.08 9.94 -0.29
CA PRO A 199 18.30 8.77 0.03
C PRO A 199 17.18 9.16 1.01
N LEU A 200 16.06 8.44 0.97
CA LEU A 200 14.91 8.61 1.88
C LEU A 200 15.24 8.32 3.37
N ASN A 201 16.51 8.07 3.67
CA ASN A 201 17.02 7.56 4.92
C ASN A 201 18.12 8.52 5.40
N ASP A 202 17.76 9.42 6.31
CA ASP A 202 18.63 10.10 7.30
C ASP A 202 19.34 11.43 6.95
N LEU A 203 19.09 12.11 5.82
CA LEU A 203 19.82 13.36 5.52
C LEU A 203 18.98 14.62 5.24
N VAL A 204 17.66 14.49 5.04
CA VAL A 204 16.79 15.64 4.72
C VAL A 204 15.42 15.43 5.38
N SER A 205 14.92 16.44 6.08
CA SER A 205 13.55 16.46 6.59
C SER A 205 12.57 16.48 5.41
N ALA A 206 11.51 15.67 5.44
CA ALA A 206 10.55 15.57 4.33
C ALA A 206 9.91 16.93 3.95
N GLU A 207 9.97 17.90 4.87
CA GLU A 207 9.58 19.30 4.66
C GLU A 207 10.52 20.06 3.71
N GLU A 208 11.83 19.77 3.75
CA GLU A 208 12.90 20.38 2.95
C GLU A 208 13.05 19.75 1.56
N VAL A 209 12.30 18.67 1.29
CA VAL A 209 12.24 18.02 -0.01
C VAL A 209 11.32 18.82 -0.93
N ASP A 210 11.86 19.21 -2.09
CA ASP A 210 11.08 19.90 -3.13
C ASP A 210 10.27 18.89 -3.94
N ILE A 211 10.89 17.77 -4.29
CA ILE A 211 10.32 16.71 -5.12
C ILE A 211 10.70 15.34 -4.53
N PHE A 212 9.77 14.42 -4.44
CA PHE A 212 10.05 13.00 -4.20
C PHE A 212 10.22 12.29 -5.53
N GLY A 213 11.18 11.38 -5.65
CA GLY A 213 11.35 10.58 -6.85
C GLY A 213 11.20 9.10 -6.54
N ASN A 214 10.67 8.35 -7.49
CA ASN A 214 10.66 6.89 -7.50
C ASN A 214 11.45 6.41 -8.70
N TRP A 215 12.29 5.39 -8.50
CA TRP A 215 13.04 4.75 -9.58
C TRP A 215 12.70 3.25 -9.65
N GLY A 216 12.46 2.76 -10.86
CA GLY A 216 12.20 1.35 -11.14
C GLY A 216 10.82 0.88 -10.66
N ASP A 217 10.72 -0.40 -10.27
CA ASP A 217 9.44 -1.08 -9.98
C ASP A 217 8.57 -0.34 -8.95
N GLU A 218 7.39 0.11 -9.39
CA GLU A 218 6.40 0.81 -8.57
C GLU A 218 6.03 0.07 -7.27
N ASN A 219 6.13 -1.25 -7.24
CA ASN A 219 5.66 -2.09 -6.13
C ASN A 219 6.67 -2.23 -4.98
N ARG A 220 7.89 -1.69 -5.13
CA ARG A 220 8.90 -1.69 -4.06
C ARG A 220 8.39 -0.96 -2.82
N LYS A 221 8.67 -1.51 -1.63
CA LYS A 221 8.30 -0.89 -0.34
C LYS A 221 8.77 0.57 -0.23
N ALA A 222 9.97 0.87 -0.72
CA ALA A 222 10.51 2.22 -0.69
C ALA A 222 9.76 3.19 -1.63
N ASN A 223 9.35 2.73 -2.82
CA ASN A 223 8.53 3.53 -3.76
C ASN A 223 7.12 3.83 -3.21
N ARG A 224 6.56 2.91 -2.41
CA ARG A 224 5.31 3.14 -1.68
C ARG A 224 5.46 4.20 -0.59
N PHE A 225 6.54 4.14 0.17
CA PHE A 225 6.78 5.11 1.24
C PHE A 225 7.01 6.52 0.69
N ALA A 226 7.78 6.66 -0.39
CA ALA A 226 7.96 7.93 -1.10
C ALA A 226 6.63 8.49 -1.66
N ARG A 227 5.77 7.64 -2.24
CA ARG A 227 4.41 8.01 -2.67
C ARG A 227 3.57 8.55 -1.52
N GLN A 228 3.59 7.87 -0.39
CA GLN A 228 2.85 8.28 0.80
C GLN A 228 3.33 9.64 1.31
N LEU A 229 4.64 9.81 1.47
CA LEU A 229 5.22 11.07 1.94
C LEU A 229 4.95 12.24 0.98
N ALA A 230 5.11 12.03 -0.32
CA ALA A 230 4.80 13.05 -1.33
C ALA A 230 3.34 13.51 -1.22
N THR A 231 2.43 12.55 -1.05
CA THR A 231 1.00 12.84 -0.89
C THR A 231 0.70 13.57 0.42
N GLU A 232 1.24 13.10 1.55
CA GLU A 232 1.05 13.71 2.87
C GLU A 232 1.60 15.14 2.94
N LYS A 233 2.73 15.40 2.30
CA LYS A 233 3.37 16.73 2.25
C LYS A 233 2.85 17.62 1.13
N ASN A 234 1.96 17.11 0.28
CA ASN A 234 1.47 17.79 -0.91
C ASN A 234 2.63 18.29 -1.80
N LYS A 235 3.60 17.40 -2.04
CA LYS A 235 4.82 17.66 -2.82
C LYS A 235 4.81 16.84 -4.11
N PRO A 236 5.40 17.36 -5.21
CA PRO A 236 5.55 16.61 -6.45
C PRO A 236 6.22 15.24 -6.26
N LEU A 237 5.80 14.25 -7.06
CA LEU A 237 6.31 12.90 -7.11
C LEU A 237 6.70 12.60 -8.55
N LEU A 238 7.99 12.53 -8.80
CA LEU A 238 8.54 12.13 -10.07
C LEU A 238 8.63 10.61 -10.13
N PHE A 239 7.92 9.98 -11.06
CA PHE A 239 8.13 8.57 -11.36
C PHE A 239 9.09 8.44 -12.54
N ILE A 240 10.25 7.84 -12.27
CA ILE A 240 11.23 7.50 -13.31
C ILE A 240 11.12 5.99 -13.51
N ASP A 241 10.28 5.64 -14.47
CA ASP A 241 10.23 4.28 -14.98
C ASP A 241 11.56 3.97 -15.66
N TYR A 242 11.97 2.70 -15.73
CA TYR A 242 13.27 2.30 -16.27
C TYR A 242 13.53 2.98 -17.63
N GLY A 243 14.25 4.10 -17.60
CA GLY A 243 14.67 4.81 -18.78
C GLY A 243 15.72 3.93 -19.41
N PHE A 244 15.38 3.24 -20.49
CA PHE A 244 16.40 2.59 -21.30
C PHE A 244 17.42 3.64 -21.75
N ILE A 245 18.57 3.67 -21.08
CA ILE A 245 19.87 3.92 -21.70
C ILE A 245 20.83 2.91 -21.08
N THR A 246 20.89 1.71 -21.66
CA THR A 246 22.08 0.87 -21.52
C THR A 246 23.19 1.55 -22.30
N SER A 247 24.15 2.18 -21.62
CA SER A 247 25.45 2.45 -22.23
C SER A 247 26.28 1.17 -22.10
N SER A 248 26.59 0.56 -23.26
CA SER A 248 27.37 -0.66 -23.46
C SER A 248 28.65 -0.73 -22.60
N SER A 249 29.04 -1.88 -22.07
CA SER A 249 29.80 -2.86 -22.85
C SER A 249 29.96 -4.15 -22.04
N ASP A 250 29.28 -5.21 -22.45
CA ASP A 250 29.73 -6.61 -22.29
C ASP A 250 28.80 -7.51 -23.11
N PHE A 251 28.87 -7.33 -24.43
CA PHE A 251 28.70 -8.47 -25.33
C PHE A 251 30.05 -9.17 -25.40
N TYR A 252 30.21 -10.23 -24.62
CA TYR A 252 31.12 -11.32 -24.97
C TYR A 252 30.32 -12.63 -24.94
N ILE A 253 29.89 -13.03 -26.14
CA ILE A 253 29.64 -14.42 -26.52
C ILE A 253 31.04 -15.05 -26.70
N PRO A 254 31.31 -16.23 -26.12
CA PRO A 254 30.88 -17.51 -26.71
C PRO A 254 29.79 -18.23 -25.93
#